data_AF-A0A3D4EIG4-F1
#
_entry.id   AF-A0A3D4EIG4-F1
#
_cell.length_a   1.000
_cell.length_b   1.000
_cell.length_c   1.000
_cell.angle_alpha   90.00
_cell.angle_beta   90.00
_cell.angle_gamma   90.00
#
_symmetry.space_group_name_H-M   'P 1'
#
loop_
_entity.id
_entity.type
_entity.pdbx_description
1 polymer ?
#
loop_
_entity_poly.entity_id
_entity_poly.type
_entity_poly.pdbx_seq_one_letter_code
_entity_poly.pdbx_strand_id
1 'polypeptide(L)' 'GGSMLRGLDKRLSQKTDLPVYIAEDPLRAVVRGTGITLKNLNKFKSVLIK' A
#
# COMPACT_ATOMS: atom_id res chain seq x y z
N GLY A 1 3.57 3.99 -6.85
CA GLY A 1 4.22 4.84 -7.88
C GLY A 1 3.96 6.32 -7.62
N GLY A 2 2.73 6.80 -7.82
CA GLY A 2 2.39 8.22 -7.61
C GLY A 2 2.70 8.78 -6.21
N SER A 3 2.82 7.92 -5.20
CA SER A 3 3.31 8.28 -3.86
C SER A 3 4.73 8.87 -3.82
N MET A 4 5.53 8.66 -4.87
CA MET A 4 6.91 9.18 -4.98
C MET A 4 6.99 10.63 -5.45
N LEU A 5 5.85 11.31 -5.66
CA LEU A 5 5.85 12.72 -5.99
C LEU A 5 6.56 13.51 -4.88
N ARG A 6 7.51 14.35 -5.27
CA ARG A 6 8.38 15.07 -4.33
C ARG A 6 7.56 15.86 -3.31
N GLY A 7 7.71 15.51 -2.03
CA GLY A 7 7.07 16.20 -0.90
C GLY A 7 5.59 15.90 -0.70
N LEU A 8 5.03 14.91 -1.40
CA LEU A 8 3.64 14.49 -1.23
C LEU A 8 3.37 13.97 0.18
N ASP A 9 4.27 13.16 0.71
CA ASP A 9 4.30 12.68 2.09
C ASP A 9 4.24 13.83 3.11
N LYS A 10 5.10 14.84 2.94
CA LYS A 10 5.16 16.01 3.81
C LYS A 10 3.87 16.84 3.76
N ARG A 11 3.34 17.06 2.55
CA ARG A 11 2.09 17.81 2.36
C ARG A 11 0.90 17.10 3.02
N LEU A 12 0.80 15.78 2.87
CA LEU A 12 -0.25 15.00 3.52
C LEU A 12 -0.10 15.02 5.04
N SER A 13 1.13 14.88 5.55
CA SER A 13 1.40 14.93 6.97
C SER A 13 0.99 16.28 7.59
N GLN A 14 1.39 17.39 6.97
CA GLN A 14 0.99 18.75 7.42
C GLN A 14 -0.51 19.01 7.35
N LYS A 15 -1.22 18.42 6.38
CA LYS A 15 -2.66 18.66 6.21
C LYS A 15 -3.52 17.84 7.17
N THR A 16 -3.00 16.69 7.59
CA THR A 16 -3.74 15.71 8.41
C THR A 16 -3.30 15.70 9.87
N ASP A 17 -2.19 16.36 10.20
CA ASP A 17 -1.50 16.26 11.50
C ASP A 17 -1.20 14.80 11.91
N LEU A 18 -1.00 13.93 10.91
CA LEU A 18 -0.67 12.53 11.08
C LEU A 18 0.69 12.21 10.46
N PRO A 19 1.42 11.22 11.00
CA PRO A 19 2.64 10.73 10.39
C PRO A 19 2.33 9.99 9.08
N VAL A 20 3.04 10.34 8.01
CA VAL A 20 2.88 9.74 6.68
C VAL A 20 4.19 9.10 6.25
N TYR A 21 4.12 7.85 5.81
CA TYR A 21 5.29 7.06 5.41
C TYR A 21 5.13 6.56 3.98
N ILE A 22 6.22 6.63 3.21
CA ILE A 22 6.30 6.02 1.88
C ILE A 22 6.73 4.56 2.07
N ALA A 23 6.01 3.64 1.44
CA ALA A 23 6.38 2.22 1.45
C ALA A 23 7.77 1.99 0.84
N GLU A 24 8.49 0.97 1.32
CA GLU A 24 9.87 0.65 0.90
C GLU A 24 9.99 0.36 -0.62
N ASP A 25 9.04 -0.39 -1.19
CA ASP A 25 8.92 -0.62 -2.64
C ASP A 25 7.51 -0.23 -3.15
N PRO A 26 7.22 1.07 -3.35
CA PRO A 26 5.89 1.56 -3.67
C PRO A 26 5.48 1.29 -5.12
N LEU A 27 6.40 0.78 -5.96
CA LEU A 27 6.13 0.38 -7.34
C LEU A 27 5.66 -1.08 -7.40
N ARG A 28 6.26 -1.96 -6.59
CA ARG A 28 5.92 -3.38 -6.58
C ARG A 28 4.98 -3.80 -5.46
N ALA A 29 4.62 -2.89 -4.55
CA ALA A 29 3.74 -3.18 -3.41
C ALA A 29 2.47 -3.96 -3.80
N VAL A 30 1.78 -3.52 -4.87
CA VAL A 30 0.53 -4.14 -5.32
C VAL A 30 0.77 -5.56 -5.83
N VAL A 31 1.67 -5.75 -6.80
CA VAL A 31 1.93 -7.07 -7.39
C VAL A 31 2.48 -8.06 -6.36
N ARG A 32 3.33 -7.60 -5.42
CA ARG A 32 3.81 -8.43 -4.30
C ARG A 32 2.67 -8.86 -3.40
N GLY A 33 1.79 -7.91 -3.01
CA GLY A 33 0.59 -8.20 -2.23
C GLY A 33 -0.30 -9.24 -2.92
N THR A 34 -0.58 -9.06 -4.21
CA THR A 34 -1.33 -10.03 -5.02
C THR A 34 -0.68 -11.41 -5.01
N GLY A 35 0.64 -11.50 -5.20
CA GLY A 35 1.36 -12.77 -5.16
C GLY A 35 1.29 -13.47 -3.80
N ILE A 36 1.36 -12.71 -2.70
CA ILE A 36 1.20 -13.25 -1.34
C ILE A 36 -0.22 -13.77 -1.15
N THR A 37 -1.23 -13.01 -1.60
CA THR A 37 -2.63 -13.36 -1.49
C THR A 37 -2.97 -14.64 -2.27
N LEU A 38 -2.48 -14.77 -3.51
CA LEU A 38 -2.68 -15.97 -4.32
C LEU A 38 -2.05 -17.23 -3.70
N LYS A 39 -0.94 -17.09 -2.96
CA LYS A 39 -0.33 -18.20 -2.21
C LYS A 39 -1.10 -18.57 -0.94
N ASN A 40 -1.98 -17.68 -0.45
CA ASN A 40 -2.68 -17.82 0.82
C ASN A 40 -4.20 -17.68 0.66
N LEU A 41 -4.76 -18.20 -0.44
CA LEU A 41 -6.18 -18.04 -0.79
C LEU A 41 -7.13 -18.45 0.33
N ASN A 42 -6.86 -19.58 1.00
CA ASN A 42 -7.69 -20.06 2.10
C ASN A 42 -7.74 -19.08 3.27
N LYS A 43 -6.63 -18.39 3.57
CA LYS A 43 -6.55 -17.40 4.66
C LYS A 43 -7.35 -16.15 4.35
N PHE A 44 -7.39 -15.74 3.09
CA PHE A 44 -8.05 -14.50 2.66
C PHE A 44 -9.44 -14.73 2.05
N LYS A 45 -9.96 -15.96 2.10
CA LYS A 45 -11.24 -16.33 1.50
C LYS A 45 -12.42 -15.47 1.96
N SER A 46 -12.43 -15.00 3.21
CA SER A 46 -13.52 -14.18 3.75
C SER A 46 -13.60 -12.77 3.15
N VAL A 47 -12.50 -12.30 2.54
CA VAL A 47 -12.39 -10.95 1.96
C VAL A 47 -12.17 -10.98 0.44
N LEU A 48 -11.86 -12.15 -0.13
CA LEU A 48 -11.68 -12.37 -1.56
C LEU A 48 -12.95 -12.95 -2.18
N ILE A 49 -13.70 -12.10 -2.89
CA ILE A 49 -14.91 -12.42 -3.68
C ILE A 49 -16.03 -13.08 -2.86
N LYS A 50 -17.22 -12.48 -2.92
CA LYS A 50 -18.44 -13.02 -2.32
C LYS A 50 -19.12 -13.98 -3.27
#